data_AF-A0A345H0K7-F1
#
_entry.id   AF-A0A345H0K7-F1
#
_cell.length_a   1.000
_cell.length_b   1.000
_cell.length_c   1.000
_cell.angle_alpha   90.00
_cell.angle_beta   90.00
_cell.angle_gamma   90.00
#
_symmetry.space_group_name_H-M   'P 1'
#
loop_
_entity.id
_entity.type
_entity.pdbx_description
1 polymer ?
#
loop_
_entity_poly.entity_id
_entity_poly.type
_entity_poly.pdbx_seq_one_letter_code
_entity_poly.pdbx_strand_id
1 'polypeptide(L)'
;MKKVSILFVIISSFFIFSCERKIEVRTTPELTQIFNTQEIENISTIVSFYEDRLKKQTNSDQIDSAFYKFAKQNVNQLQYDMSGFDKESLERLYSHIDSQIYDKIWEENKGFNYEINDSISFQNIAFEKKFMNYLDLIGDKNPKIKYVHDKIASLGMVQGILVNTLYQDFDEEGRNGKISTNIGDFNNRVIVAIFTITIADNICRDKMIQQQKLEMQQSEKAK
;
A
#
# COMPACT_ATOMS: atom_id res chain seq x y z
N MET A 1 -35.34 32.23 29.00
CA MET A 1 -34.31 32.16 27.93
C MET A 1 -32.89 31.83 28.42
N LYS A 2 -32.66 31.35 29.65
CA LYS A 2 -31.31 31.00 30.15
C LYS A 2 -30.91 29.53 29.97
N LYS A 3 -31.83 28.65 29.56
CA LYS A 3 -31.58 27.20 29.40
C LYS A 3 -31.07 26.79 28.01
N VAL A 4 -31.21 27.66 26.99
CA VAL A 4 -30.78 27.37 25.60
C VAL A 4 -29.28 27.65 25.41
N SER A 5 -28.72 28.63 26.14
CA SER A 5 -27.29 28.96 26.05
C SER A 5 -26.36 27.87 26.59
N ILE A 6 -26.82 27.03 27.52
CA ILE A 6 -26.02 25.92 28.07
C ILE A 6 -25.86 24.79 27.05
N LEU A 7 -26.86 24.55 26.19
CA LEU A 7 -26.79 23.50 25.17
C LEU A 7 -25.77 23.81 24.07
N PHE A 8 -25.64 25.09 23.68
CA PHE A 8 -24.66 25.53 22.68
C PHE A 8 -23.20 25.42 23.17
N VAL A 9 -22.95 25.63 24.47
CA VAL A 9 -21.60 25.48 25.06
C VAL A 9 -21.18 24.00 25.14
N ILE A 10 -22.13 23.09 25.36
CA ILE A 10 -21.84 21.64 25.39
C ILE A 10 -21.55 21.13 23.98
N ILE A 11 -22.30 21.56 22.96
CA ILE A 11 -22.08 21.16 21.56
C ILE A 11 -20.77 21.75 21.00
N SER A 12 -20.39 22.97 21.42
CA SER A 12 -19.11 23.59 21.06
C SER A 12 -17.90 22.85 21.63
N SER A 13 -18.05 22.15 22.75
CA SER A 13 -16.96 21.43 23.41
C SER A 13 -16.59 20.10 22.73
N PHE A 14 -17.47 19.56 21.88
CA PHE A 14 -17.23 18.30 21.17
C PHE A 14 -16.43 18.45 19.86
N PHE A 15 -16.24 19.68 19.35
CA PHE A 15 -15.52 19.92 18.09
C PHE A 15 -14.00 20.17 18.23
N ILE A 16 -13.46 20.21 19.45
CA ILE A 16 -12.04 20.61 19.67
C ILE A 16 -11.09 19.43 19.87
N PHE A 17 -11.57 18.18 19.75
CA PHE A 17 -10.75 16.97 19.84
C PHE A 17 -10.67 16.19 18.51
N SER A 18 -10.70 16.90 17.37
CA SER A 18 -10.06 16.34 16.18
C SER A 18 -8.54 16.50 16.35
N CYS A 19 -7.96 15.67 17.22
CA CYS A 19 -6.51 15.48 17.27
C CYS A 19 -6.10 14.84 15.95
N GLU A 20 -5.90 15.67 14.91
CA GLU A 20 -5.10 15.26 13.76
C GLU A 20 -3.72 14.90 14.32
N ARG A 21 -3.46 13.59 14.41
CA ARG A 21 -2.15 13.08 14.80
C ARG A 21 -1.17 13.65 13.78
N LYS A 22 -0.34 14.61 14.21
CA LYS A 22 0.71 15.17 13.35
C LYS A 22 1.54 14.01 12.82
N ILE A 23 1.48 13.79 11.51
CA ILE A 23 2.28 12.78 10.85
C ILE A 23 3.72 13.27 10.89
N GLU A 24 4.61 12.49 11.49
CA GLU A 24 6.04 12.78 11.46
C GLU A 24 6.53 12.53 10.04
N VAL A 25 6.96 13.61 9.38
CA VAL A 25 7.53 13.54 8.03
C VAL A 25 8.90 12.88 8.12
N ARG A 26 9.02 11.69 7.55
CA ARG A 26 10.26 10.91 7.53
C ARG A 26 10.85 10.98 6.12
N THR A 27 12.18 11.04 6.04
CA THR A 27 12.88 11.21 4.76
C THR A 27 14.21 10.48 4.74
N THR A 28 14.75 10.29 3.53
CA THR A 28 16.06 9.69 3.26
C THR A 28 16.76 10.51 2.16
N PRO A 29 18.10 10.43 2.05
CA PRO A 29 18.83 11.06 0.94
C PRO A 29 18.37 10.57 -0.44
N GLU A 30 17.93 9.32 -0.57
CA GLU A 30 17.37 8.79 -1.82
C GLU A 30 16.01 9.42 -2.16
N LEU A 31 15.13 9.59 -1.17
CA LEU A 31 13.83 10.24 -1.38
C LEU A 31 13.98 11.70 -1.84
N THR A 32 14.86 12.47 -1.20
CA THR A 32 15.05 13.89 -1.53
C THR A 32 15.67 14.13 -2.90
N GLN A 33 16.33 13.13 -3.49
CA GLN A 33 16.85 13.20 -4.86
C GLN A 33 15.75 13.06 -5.92
N ILE A 34 14.66 12.37 -5.61
CA ILE A 34 13.60 12.05 -6.57
C ILE A 34 12.33 12.88 -6.31
N PHE A 35 12.00 13.09 -5.05
CA PHE A 35 10.76 13.71 -4.59
C PHE A 35 11.01 15.05 -3.91
N ASN A 36 10.12 16.00 -4.12
CA ASN A 36 10.12 17.27 -3.40
C ASN A 36 9.49 17.12 -2.01
N THR A 37 9.56 18.17 -1.19
CA THR A 37 9.05 18.15 0.19
C THR A 37 7.58 17.74 0.29
N GLN A 38 6.71 18.30 -0.55
CA GLN A 38 5.28 17.97 -0.52
C GLN A 38 5.02 16.51 -0.92
N GLU A 39 5.73 16.01 -1.92
CA GLU A 39 5.66 14.60 -2.34
C GLU A 39 6.14 13.66 -1.23
N ILE A 40 7.20 14.02 -0.50
CA ILE A 40 7.72 13.24 0.64
C ILE A 40 6.74 13.22 1.82
N GLU A 41 6.03 14.31 2.07
CA GLU A 41 4.94 14.34 3.07
C GLU A 41 3.84 13.35 2.71
N ASN A 42 3.41 13.32 1.44
CA ASN A 42 2.42 12.38 0.96
C ASN A 42 2.91 10.92 1.07
N ILE A 43 4.18 10.65 0.72
CA ILE A 43 4.81 9.34 0.91
C ILE A 43 4.83 8.96 2.40
N SER A 44 5.12 9.91 3.29
CA SER A 44 5.07 9.68 4.74
C SER A 44 3.66 9.32 5.22
N THR A 45 2.61 9.91 4.63
CA THR A 45 1.22 9.53 4.88
C THR A 45 0.93 8.10 4.43
N ILE A 46 1.38 7.71 3.23
CA ILE A 46 1.24 6.34 2.70
C ILE A 46 1.92 5.33 3.63
N VAL A 47 3.17 5.59 4.03
CA VAL A 47 3.91 4.70 4.93
C VAL A 47 3.24 4.63 6.30
N SER A 48 2.80 5.75 6.86
CA SER A 48 2.16 5.77 8.17
C SER A 48 0.83 5.02 8.17
N PHE A 49 0.04 5.14 7.10
CA PHE A 49 -1.17 4.33 6.90
C PHE A 49 -0.83 2.83 6.93
N TYR A 50 0.16 2.42 6.13
CA TYR A 50 0.59 1.03 6.07
C TYR A 50 1.08 0.50 7.42
N GLU A 51 1.94 1.25 8.11
CA GLU A 51 2.48 0.88 9.41
C GLU A 51 1.36 0.75 10.46
N ASP A 52 0.39 1.66 10.48
CA ASP A 52 -0.76 1.59 11.40
C ASP A 52 -1.65 0.37 11.11
N ARG A 53 -1.85 0.01 9.84
CA ARG A 53 -2.60 -1.21 9.46
C ARG A 53 -1.85 -2.48 9.88
N LEU A 54 -0.54 -2.54 9.64
CA LEU A 54 0.28 -3.67 10.10
C LEU A 54 0.22 -3.86 11.60
N LYS A 55 0.40 -2.78 12.38
CA LYS A 55 0.33 -2.81 13.84
C LYS A 55 -0.99 -3.36 14.34
N LYS A 56 -2.10 -2.90 13.76
CA LYS A 56 -3.45 -3.39 14.07
C LYS A 56 -3.63 -4.86 13.73
N GLN A 57 -3.28 -5.27 12.51
CA GLN A 57 -3.47 -6.65 12.03
C GLN A 57 -2.64 -7.65 12.82
N THR A 58 -1.43 -7.27 13.23
CA THR A 58 -0.48 -8.17 13.92
C THR A 58 -0.55 -8.06 15.45
N ASN A 59 -1.47 -7.22 15.96
CA ASN A 59 -1.60 -6.87 17.37
C ASN A 59 -0.22 -6.54 17.99
N SER A 60 0.43 -5.52 17.43
CA SER A 60 1.79 -5.12 17.81
C SER A 60 1.89 -3.60 17.87
N ASP A 61 2.40 -3.07 18.98
CA ASP A 61 2.59 -1.63 19.14
C ASP A 61 3.89 -1.13 18.47
N GLN A 62 4.85 -2.03 18.30
CA GLN A 62 6.14 -1.78 17.66
C GLN A 62 6.09 -2.18 16.19
N ILE A 63 6.56 -1.29 15.33
CA ILE A 63 6.48 -1.49 13.87
C ILE A 63 7.36 -2.65 13.42
N ASP A 64 8.58 -2.78 13.92
CA ASP A 64 9.49 -3.86 13.52
C ASP A 64 8.93 -5.24 13.89
N SER A 65 8.33 -5.36 15.08
CA SER A 65 7.62 -6.57 15.50
C SER A 65 6.37 -6.86 14.65
N ALA A 66 5.62 -5.81 14.26
CA ALA A 66 4.46 -5.94 13.39
C ALA A 66 4.85 -6.49 12.02
N PHE A 67 5.88 -5.88 11.41
CA PHE A 67 6.45 -6.34 10.16
C PHE A 67 6.96 -7.78 10.22
N TYR A 68 7.74 -8.13 11.24
CA TYR A 68 8.26 -9.49 11.38
C TYR A 68 7.13 -10.52 11.46
N LYS A 69 6.09 -10.24 12.26
CA LYS A 69 4.90 -11.10 12.35
C LYS A 69 4.19 -11.22 11.00
N PHE A 70 3.94 -10.09 10.33
CA PHE A 70 3.28 -10.06 9.02
C PHE A 70 4.09 -10.84 7.97
N ALA A 71 5.39 -10.60 7.87
CA ALA A 71 6.28 -11.31 6.96
C ALA A 71 6.28 -12.82 7.25
N LYS A 72 6.42 -13.22 8.51
CA LYS A 72 6.38 -14.63 8.90
C LYS A 72 5.05 -15.31 8.55
N GLN A 73 3.93 -14.59 8.66
CA GLN A 73 2.61 -15.09 8.30
C GLN A 73 2.42 -15.22 6.78
N ASN A 74 2.97 -14.31 5.99
CA ASN A 74 2.66 -14.19 4.56
C ASN A 74 3.73 -14.75 3.62
N VAL A 75 5.00 -14.85 4.04
CA VAL A 75 6.12 -15.21 3.16
C VAL A 75 5.99 -16.57 2.47
N ASN A 76 5.27 -17.50 3.11
CA ASN A 76 5.04 -18.86 2.59
C ASN A 76 3.59 -19.09 2.14
N GLN A 77 2.74 -18.06 2.15
CA GLN A 77 1.35 -18.21 1.74
C GLN A 77 1.17 -17.95 0.25
N LEU A 78 0.28 -18.73 -0.36
CA LEU A 78 -0.14 -18.53 -1.76
C LEU A 78 -1.01 -17.27 -1.91
N GLN A 79 -1.64 -16.83 -0.81
CA GLN A 79 -2.48 -15.64 -0.78
C GLN A 79 -2.10 -14.80 0.44
N TYR A 80 -1.94 -13.50 0.24
CA TYR A 80 -1.65 -12.58 1.34
C TYR A 80 -2.90 -12.29 2.14
N ASP A 81 -2.78 -12.36 3.46
CA ASP A 81 -3.81 -11.81 4.34
C ASP A 81 -3.74 -10.28 4.31
N MET A 82 -4.59 -9.69 3.48
CA MET A 82 -4.78 -8.24 3.36
C MET A 82 -6.04 -7.76 4.09
N SER A 83 -6.52 -8.50 5.10
CA SER A 83 -7.72 -8.13 5.87
C SER A 83 -7.61 -6.78 6.58
N GLY A 84 -6.40 -6.29 6.86
CA GLY A 84 -6.15 -4.96 7.40
C GLY A 84 -6.40 -3.80 6.42
N PHE A 85 -6.59 -4.09 5.13
CA PHE A 85 -6.64 -3.14 4.01
C PHE A 85 -7.97 -3.29 3.25
N ASP A 86 -9.06 -2.81 3.85
CA ASP A 86 -10.37 -2.78 3.20
C ASP A 86 -10.49 -1.63 2.19
N LYS A 87 -11.43 -1.77 1.25
CA LYS A 87 -11.66 -0.77 0.17
C LYS A 87 -11.87 0.65 0.70
N GLU A 88 -12.73 0.81 1.71
CA GLU A 88 -13.04 2.13 2.28
C GLU A 88 -11.79 2.77 2.91
N SER A 89 -10.93 1.97 3.53
CA SER A 89 -9.66 2.44 4.08
C SER A 89 -8.67 2.91 3.00
N LEU A 90 -8.61 2.22 1.87
CA LEU A 90 -7.75 2.57 0.74
C LEU A 90 -8.26 3.82 0.03
N GLU A 91 -9.57 3.91 -0.22
CA GLU A 91 -10.21 5.11 -0.78
C GLU A 91 -9.97 6.34 0.11
N ARG A 92 -10.06 6.17 1.44
CA ARG A 92 -9.69 7.24 2.38
C ARG A 92 -8.21 7.59 2.29
N LEU A 93 -7.29 6.64 2.18
CA LEU A 93 -5.88 6.98 1.98
C LEU A 93 -5.71 7.84 0.72
N TYR A 94 -6.31 7.43 -0.39
CA TYR A 94 -6.18 8.15 -1.66
C TYR A 94 -6.79 9.55 -1.61
N SER A 95 -7.84 9.78 -0.82
CA SER A 95 -8.41 11.11 -0.63
C SER A 95 -7.54 12.06 0.20
N HIS A 96 -6.57 11.53 0.95
CA HIS A 96 -5.67 12.31 1.81
C HIS A 96 -4.29 12.55 1.17
N ILE A 97 -4.05 12.01 -0.02
CA ILE A 97 -2.83 12.27 -0.78
C ILE A 97 -3.13 13.11 -2.02
N ASP A 98 -2.15 13.92 -2.43
CA ASP A 98 -2.24 14.72 -3.65
C ASP A 98 -2.39 13.80 -4.88
N SER A 99 -3.38 14.06 -5.75
CA SER A 99 -3.57 13.33 -7.01
C SER A 99 -2.29 13.24 -7.86
N GLN A 100 -1.44 14.27 -7.84
CA GLN A 100 -0.16 14.24 -8.55
C GLN A 100 0.84 13.27 -7.95
N ILE A 101 0.81 13.02 -6.63
CA ILE A 101 1.68 11.98 -6.05
C ILE A 101 1.15 10.60 -6.40
N TYR A 102 -0.17 10.44 -6.47
CA TYR A 102 -0.80 9.19 -6.90
C TYR A 102 -0.28 8.81 -8.29
N ASP A 103 -0.36 9.70 -9.26
CA ASP A 103 0.08 9.47 -10.65
C ASP A 103 1.60 9.30 -10.82
N LYS A 104 2.40 9.65 -9.79
CA LYS A 104 3.85 9.47 -9.77
C LYS A 104 4.27 8.10 -9.22
N ILE A 105 3.36 7.41 -8.55
CA ILE A 105 3.58 6.10 -7.93
C ILE A 105 2.79 5.01 -8.68
N TRP A 106 1.51 5.27 -8.90
CA TRP A 106 0.55 4.33 -9.45
C TRP A 106 0.00 4.76 -10.80
N GLU A 107 -0.46 3.77 -11.55
CA GLU A 107 -1.27 3.95 -12.74
C GLU A 107 -2.43 2.96 -12.72
N GLU A 108 -3.55 3.35 -13.32
CA GLU A 108 -4.69 2.45 -13.51
C GLU A 108 -4.63 1.87 -14.92
N ASN A 109 -4.54 0.55 -15.00
CA ASN A 109 -4.60 -0.20 -16.24
C ASN A 109 -6.00 -0.79 -16.42
N LYS A 110 -6.46 -0.87 -17.68
CA LYS A 110 -7.76 -1.42 -18.03
C LYS A 110 -7.58 -2.66 -18.90
N GLY A 111 -8.36 -3.69 -18.61
CA GLY A 111 -8.42 -4.93 -19.38
C GLY A 111 -9.86 -5.38 -19.57
N PHE A 112 -10.13 -6.14 -20.62
CA PHE A 112 -11.46 -6.73 -20.80
C PHE A 112 -11.55 -8.07 -20.06
N ASN A 113 -12.58 -8.25 -19.24
CA ASN A 113 -12.87 -9.51 -18.57
C ASN A 113 -14.04 -10.21 -19.28
N TYR A 114 -13.73 -11.30 -19.98
CA TYR A 114 -14.70 -12.09 -20.74
C TYR A 114 -15.73 -12.81 -19.87
N GLU A 115 -15.45 -13.07 -18.58
CA GLU A 115 -16.39 -13.76 -17.70
C GLU A 115 -17.58 -12.89 -17.30
N ILE A 116 -17.36 -11.57 -17.19
CA ILE A 116 -18.40 -10.58 -16.89
C ILE A 116 -18.78 -9.73 -18.12
N ASN A 117 -18.12 -9.97 -19.26
CA ASN A 117 -18.30 -9.23 -20.51
C ASN A 117 -18.19 -7.70 -20.31
N ASP A 118 -17.24 -7.27 -19.48
CA ASP A 118 -17.04 -5.86 -19.14
C ASP A 118 -15.55 -5.53 -18.96
N SER A 119 -15.22 -4.24 -18.99
CA SER A 119 -13.90 -3.73 -18.69
C SER A 119 -13.64 -3.73 -17.19
N ILE A 120 -12.54 -4.35 -16.78
CA ILE A 120 -12.02 -4.29 -15.42
C ILE A 120 -10.84 -3.33 -15.37
N SER A 121 -10.63 -2.71 -14.22
CA SER A 121 -9.42 -1.95 -13.95
C SER A 121 -8.63 -2.58 -12.82
N PHE A 122 -7.31 -2.44 -12.92
CA PHE A 122 -6.37 -2.88 -11.90
C PHE A 122 -5.32 -1.79 -11.72
N GLN A 123 -4.88 -1.63 -10.48
CA GLN A 123 -3.85 -0.67 -10.11
C GLN A 123 -2.47 -1.29 -10.29
N ASN A 124 -1.53 -0.49 -10.77
CA ASN A 124 -0.18 -0.93 -11.00
C ASN A 124 0.84 0.14 -10.61
N ILE A 125 2.11 -0.24 -10.56
CA ILE A 125 3.20 0.72 -10.42
C ILE A 125 3.48 1.35 -11.78
N ALA A 126 3.55 2.68 -11.80
CA ALA A 126 3.72 3.42 -13.04
C ALA A 126 5.17 3.31 -13.56
N PHE A 127 5.34 2.63 -14.71
CA PHE A 127 6.62 2.08 -15.18
C PHE A 127 7.68 3.15 -15.53
N GLU A 128 7.28 4.38 -15.87
CA GLU A 128 8.20 5.46 -16.25
C GLU A 128 8.02 6.71 -15.38
N LYS A 129 7.69 6.49 -14.11
CA LYS A 129 7.43 7.57 -13.15
C LYS A 129 8.46 7.58 -12.04
N LYS A 130 8.36 8.62 -11.20
CA LYS A 130 9.30 8.90 -10.12
C LYS A 130 9.54 7.70 -9.21
N PHE A 131 8.51 6.91 -8.90
CA PHE A 131 8.69 5.76 -8.03
C PHE A 131 9.59 4.67 -8.63
N MET A 132 9.52 4.41 -9.95
CA MET A 132 10.46 3.50 -10.60
C MET A 132 11.90 4.04 -10.61
N ASN A 133 12.09 5.35 -10.85
CA ASN A 133 13.40 5.99 -10.72
C ASN A 133 13.97 5.87 -9.29
N TYR A 134 13.11 5.95 -8.28
CA TYR A 134 13.48 5.77 -6.89
C TYR A 134 13.88 4.31 -6.59
N LEU A 135 13.19 3.32 -7.16
CA LEU A 135 13.59 1.92 -7.05
C LEU A 135 14.94 1.65 -7.72
N ASP A 136 15.20 2.24 -8.89
CA ASP A 136 16.48 2.11 -9.59
C ASP A 136 17.63 2.71 -8.75
N LEU A 137 17.44 3.93 -8.22
CA LEU A 137 18.41 4.60 -7.35
C LEU A 137 18.77 3.79 -6.10
N ILE A 138 17.78 3.15 -5.46
CA ILE A 138 18.04 2.27 -4.31
C ILE A 138 18.69 0.96 -4.77
N GLY A 139 18.27 0.46 -5.94
CA GLY A 139 18.80 -0.74 -6.58
C GLY A 139 20.31 -0.71 -6.78
N ASP A 140 20.88 0.46 -7.08
CA ASP A 140 22.34 0.65 -7.24
C ASP A 140 23.16 0.19 -6.02
N LYS A 141 22.56 0.28 -4.83
CA LYS A 141 23.21 -0.11 -3.56
C LYS A 141 22.62 -1.40 -2.98
N ASN A 142 21.48 -1.85 -3.50
CA ASN A 142 20.73 -2.96 -2.95
C ASN A 142 20.28 -3.92 -4.07
N PRO A 143 21.03 -5.02 -4.31
CA PRO A 143 20.72 -5.99 -5.36
C PRO A 143 19.30 -6.56 -5.30
N LYS A 144 18.71 -6.62 -4.10
CA LYS A 144 17.33 -7.07 -3.90
C LYS A 144 16.32 -6.10 -4.48
N ILE A 145 16.51 -4.81 -4.25
CA ILE A 145 15.65 -3.77 -4.83
C ILE A 145 15.89 -3.68 -6.34
N LYS A 146 17.13 -3.87 -6.81
CA LYS A 146 17.43 -3.92 -8.24
C LYS A 146 16.70 -5.06 -8.94
N TYR A 147 16.73 -6.27 -8.38
CA TYR A 147 15.96 -7.41 -8.89
C TYR A 147 14.46 -7.10 -8.98
N VAL A 148 13.88 -6.51 -7.92
CA VAL A 148 12.48 -6.11 -7.89
C VAL A 148 12.15 -5.09 -8.98
N HIS A 149 12.98 -4.04 -9.12
CA HIS A 149 12.85 -3.03 -10.16
C HIS A 149 12.83 -3.68 -11.55
N ASP A 150 13.82 -4.51 -11.85
CA ASP A 150 13.98 -5.14 -13.17
C ASP A 150 12.83 -6.13 -13.47
N LYS A 151 12.26 -6.77 -12.44
CA LYS A 151 11.07 -7.61 -12.59
C LYS A 151 9.82 -6.80 -12.87
N ILE A 152 9.59 -5.68 -12.19
CA ILE A 152 8.47 -4.80 -12.52
C ILE A 152 8.63 -4.27 -13.94
N ALA A 153 9.86 -3.89 -14.30
CA ALA A 153 10.17 -3.37 -15.63
C ALA A 153 9.90 -4.37 -16.76
N SER A 154 10.22 -5.64 -16.55
CA SER A 154 10.03 -6.69 -17.56
C SER A 154 8.61 -7.24 -17.61
N LEU A 155 7.92 -7.33 -16.46
CA LEU A 155 6.56 -7.86 -16.38
C LEU A 155 5.50 -6.78 -16.62
N GLY A 156 5.87 -5.51 -16.47
CA GLY A 156 4.95 -4.38 -16.47
C GLY A 156 3.95 -4.45 -15.33
N MET A 157 4.19 -5.23 -14.25
CA MET A 157 3.30 -5.30 -13.10
C MET A 157 3.99 -5.72 -11.78
N VAL A 158 3.40 -5.31 -10.65
CA VAL A 158 3.79 -5.86 -9.33
C VAL A 158 3.05 -7.16 -9.05
N GLN A 159 3.81 -8.20 -8.73
CA GLN A 159 3.28 -9.48 -8.28
C GLN A 159 3.57 -9.69 -6.79
N GLY A 160 2.73 -10.49 -6.13
CA GLY A 160 2.94 -10.87 -4.73
C GLY A 160 4.33 -11.44 -4.47
N ILE A 161 4.86 -12.27 -5.38
CA ILE A 161 6.21 -12.84 -5.23
C ILE A 161 7.33 -11.78 -5.10
N LEU A 162 7.14 -10.59 -5.66
CA LEU A 162 8.10 -9.48 -5.51
C LEU A 162 8.06 -8.89 -4.10
N VAL A 163 6.89 -8.85 -3.46
CA VAL A 163 6.76 -8.45 -2.05
C VAL A 163 7.40 -9.49 -1.14
N ASN A 164 7.24 -10.79 -1.42
CA ASN A 164 7.97 -11.84 -0.69
C ASN A 164 9.48 -11.67 -0.78
N THR A 165 9.97 -11.29 -1.95
CA THR A 165 11.39 -11.00 -2.16
C THR A 165 11.84 -9.91 -1.18
N LEU A 166 11.07 -8.83 -1.00
CA LEU A 166 11.43 -7.76 -0.06
C LEU A 166 11.56 -8.23 1.40
N TYR A 167 10.77 -9.23 1.81
CA TYR A 167 10.81 -9.82 3.14
C TYR A 167 11.88 -10.89 3.33
N GLN A 168 12.57 -11.29 2.26
CA GLN A 168 13.60 -12.32 2.31
C GLN A 168 14.99 -11.69 2.11
N ASP A 169 15.99 -12.29 2.75
CA ASP A 169 17.41 -12.05 2.44
C ASP A 169 17.86 -13.06 1.38
N PHE A 170 18.67 -12.57 0.45
CA PHE A 170 19.39 -13.40 -0.51
C PHE A 170 20.65 -13.99 0.14
N ASP A 171 20.90 -15.28 -0.11
CA ASP A 171 22.21 -15.88 0.09
C ASP A 171 23.22 -15.40 -0.98
N GLU A 172 24.49 -15.82 -0.87
CA GLU A 172 25.55 -15.44 -1.82
C GLU A 172 25.26 -15.89 -3.27
N GLU A 173 24.36 -16.87 -3.45
CA GLU A 173 23.92 -17.39 -4.74
C GLU A 173 22.64 -16.69 -5.25
N GLY A 174 22.13 -15.67 -4.55
CA GLY A 174 20.93 -14.93 -4.92
C GLY A 174 19.62 -15.66 -4.60
N ARG A 175 19.64 -16.68 -3.75
CA ARG A 175 18.45 -17.45 -3.34
C ARG A 175 17.89 -16.94 -2.01
N ASN A 176 16.57 -17.00 -1.83
CA ASN A 176 15.92 -16.57 -0.58
C ASN A 176 16.14 -17.57 0.55
N GLY A 177 16.79 -17.15 1.65
CA GLY A 177 17.18 -18.07 2.73
C GLY A 177 16.72 -17.71 4.15
N LYS A 178 16.50 -16.42 4.46
CA LYS A 178 16.08 -15.93 5.79
C LYS A 178 15.08 -14.78 5.68
N ILE A 179 14.22 -14.61 6.69
CA ILE A 179 13.37 -13.41 6.78
C ILE A 179 14.26 -12.22 7.14
N SER A 180 14.26 -11.20 6.28
CA SER A 180 15.00 -9.95 6.50
C SER A 180 14.28 -9.11 7.55
N THR A 181 14.98 -8.76 8.63
CA THR A 181 14.48 -7.81 9.63
C THR A 181 14.93 -6.38 9.37
N ASN A 182 15.60 -6.10 8.24
CA ASN A 182 16.16 -4.77 7.95
C ASN A 182 15.10 -3.76 7.48
N ILE A 183 13.93 -3.82 8.11
CA ILE A 183 12.78 -2.93 7.87
C ILE A 183 12.94 -1.65 8.71
N GLY A 184 13.95 -1.55 9.59
CA GLY A 184 14.34 -0.28 10.21
C GLY A 184 14.68 0.81 9.20
N ASP A 185 15.14 0.43 8.00
CA ASP A 185 15.38 1.36 6.89
C ASP A 185 14.07 1.90 6.31
N PHE A 186 13.90 3.22 6.35
CA PHE A 186 12.72 3.90 5.82
C PHE A 186 12.56 3.70 4.30
N ASN A 187 13.64 3.55 3.54
CA ASN A 187 13.58 3.23 2.11
C ASN A 187 12.82 1.92 1.89
N ASN A 188 13.16 0.88 2.66
CA ASN A 188 12.47 -0.42 2.60
C ASN A 188 11.00 -0.28 3.00
N ARG A 189 10.69 0.53 4.04
CA ARG A 189 9.30 0.76 4.45
C ARG A 189 8.46 1.44 3.37
N VAL A 190 9.01 2.42 2.66
CA VAL A 190 8.35 3.08 1.52
C VAL A 190 8.01 2.05 0.44
N ILE A 191 9.00 1.27 0.01
CA ILE A 191 8.83 0.30 -1.07
C ILE A 191 7.78 -0.75 -0.71
N VAL A 192 7.91 -1.33 0.49
CA VAL A 192 6.99 -2.38 0.96
C VAL A 192 5.58 -1.82 1.15
N ALA A 193 5.43 -0.60 1.67
CA ALA A 193 4.12 0.04 1.84
C ALA A 193 3.41 0.19 0.49
N ILE A 194 4.09 0.78 -0.50
CA ILE A 194 3.51 1.03 -1.83
C ILE A 194 3.11 -0.29 -2.50
N PHE A 195 3.96 -1.31 -2.47
CA PHE A 195 3.61 -2.59 -3.07
C PHE A 195 2.48 -3.32 -2.34
N THR A 196 2.49 -3.29 -1.00
CA THR A 196 1.43 -3.93 -0.20
C THR A 196 0.08 -3.27 -0.50
N ILE A 197 0.04 -1.94 -0.55
CA ILE A 197 -1.17 -1.18 -0.90
C ILE A 197 -1.64 -1.52 -2.32
N THR A 198 -0.71 -1.62 -3.29
CA THR A 198 -1.04 -2.01 -4.67
C THR A 198 -1.69 -3.39 -4.73
N ILE A 199 -1.14 -4.37 -4.02
CA ILE A 199 -1.69 -5.73 -3.96
C ILE A 199 -3.05 -5.74 -3.25
N ALA A 200 -3.17 -5.04 -2.13
CA ALA A 200 -4.41 -4.98 -1.37
C ALA A 200 -5.55 -4.32 -2.18
N ASP A 201 -5.24 -3.26 -2.92
CA ASP A 201 -6.20 -2.59 -3.82
C ASP A 201 -6.71 -3.54 -4.90
N ASN A 202 -5.78 -4.25 -5.57
CA ASN A 202 -6.15 -5.24 -6.59
C ASN A 202 -6.98 -6.40 -6.01
N ILE A 203 -6.67 -6.88 -4.80
CA ILE A 203 -7.49 -7.89 -4.12
C ILE A 203 -8.91 -7.37 -3.85
N CYS A 204 -9.06 -6.09 -3.49
CA CYS A 204 -10.37 -5.48 -3.30
C CYS A 204 -11.15 -5.42 -4.63
N ARG A 205 -10.50 -5.03 -5.73
CA ARG A 205 -11.11 -4.99 -7.07
C ARG A 205 -11.51 -6.37 -7.55
N ASP A 206 -10.66 -7.37 -7.37
CA ASP A 206 -10.95 -8.77 -7.72
C ASP A 206 -12.18 -9.28 -6.97
N LYS A 207 -12.30 -8.97 -5.67
CA LYS A 207 -13.50 -9.34 -4.88
C LYS A 207 -14.77 -8.69 -5.43
N MET A 208 -14.69 -7.43 -5.87
CA MET A 208 -15.84 -6.76 -6.51
C MET A 208 -16.24 -7.41 -7.82
N ILE A 209 -15.26 -7.80 -8.65
CA ILE A 209 -15.50 -8.52 -9.91
C ILE A 209 -16.18 -9.87 -9.64
N GLN A 210 -15.69 -10.62 -8.65
CA GLN A 210 -16.31 -11.90 -8.27
C GLN A 210 -17.75 -11.71 -7.76
N GLN A 211 -18.01 -10.65 -7.01
CA GLN A 211 -19.36 -10.32 -6.54
C GLN A 211 -20.30 -10.02 -7.73
N GLN A 212 -19.87 -9.21 -8.69
CA GLN A 212 -20.64 -8.92 -9.91
C GLN A 212 -20.93 -10.19 -10.72
N LYS A 213 -19.95 -11.07 -10.87
CA LYS A 213 -20.11 -12.37 -11.54
C LYS A 213 -21.20 -13.22 -10.87
N LEU A 214 -21.21 -13.28 -9.55
CA LEU A 214 -22.23 -14.01 -8.78
C LEU A 214 -23.63 -13.41 -8.99
N GLU A 215 -23.76 -12.09 -8.99
CA GLU A 215 -25.03 -11.38 -9.23
C GLU A 215 -25.57 -11.63 -10.64
N MET A 216 -24.70 -11.62 -11.66
CA MET A 216 -25.08 -11.96 -13.04
C MET A 216 -25.59 -13.40 -13.15
N GLN A 217 -24.87 -14.37 -12.56
CA GLN A 217 -25.29 -15.77 -12.56
C GLN A 217 -26.63 -16.01 -11.84
N GLN A 218 -26.90 -15.26 -10.77
CA GLN A 218 -28.17 -15.32 -10.06
C GLN A 218 -29.31 -14.73 -10.90
N SER A 219 -29.06 -13.61 -11.59
CA SER A 219 -30.02 -12.97 -12.50
C SER A 219 -30.36 -13.85 -13.71
N GLU A 220 -29.38 -14.56 -14.28
CA GLU A 220 -29.60 -15.52 -15.37
C GLU A 220 -30.44 -16.72 -14.95
N LYS A 221 -30.20 -17.27 -13.75
CA LYS A 221 -30.99 -18.39 -13.21
C LYS A 221 -32.43 -18.02 -12.87
N ALA A 222 -32.74 -16.73 -12.70
CA ALA A 222 -34.06 -16.25 -12.37
C ALA A 222 -34.94 -15.98 -13.61
N LYS A 223 -34.38 -16.06 -14.82
CA LYS A 223 -35.07 -15.90 -16.12
C LYS A 223 -35.49 -17.27 -16.66
#